data_AF-A0A3B8U1Q2-F1
#
_entry.id   AF-A0A3B8U1Q2-F1
#
_cell.length_a   1.000
_cell.length_b   1.000
_cell.length_c   1.000
_cell.angle_alpha   90.00
_cell.angle_beta   90.00
_cell.angle_gamma   90.00
#
_symmetry.space_group_name_H-M   'P 1'
#
loop_
_entity.id
_entity.type
_entity.pdbx_description
1 polymer ?
#
loop_
_entity_poly.entity_id
_entity_poly.type
_entity_poly.pdbx_seq_one_letter_code
_entity_poly.pdbx_strand_id
1 'polypeptide(L)'
;IDAHTGDHYHATWRLSGNGTRATIQLRGNGSTSGGQSATTASGGKWKKVNGKWYYYSANGTKFKGWLKYKGKTYYLRKNGQMATGWKKIGNYWYYFAKSGEMRTGWLKLGARKYYLLDSGKMKKGWLNKDGKWYYMCSEGYAVTGWRTVNGQTYYMNKQGVMQTGLTKIDGMNYYFDSQGRKTLGWVTVRGKKYFFSPSAGGRAATGYWDINNVIYYFNSDGVLIG
;
A
#
# COMPACT_ATOMS: atom_id res chain seq x y z
N ILE A 1 26.31 12.47 2.96
CA ILE A 1 25.90 13.86 3.27
C ILE A 1 24.76 13.72 4.27
N ASP A 2 25.05 14.06 5.51
CA ASP A 2 24.19 13.91 6.69
C ASP A 2 23.59 15.28 7.09
N ALA A 3 22.59 15.26 7.97
CA ALA A 3 21.79 16.37 8.54
C ALA A 3 20.85 17.06 7.53
N HIS A 4 19.55 17.26 7.79
CA HIS A 4 18.97 18.06 8.87
C HIS A 4 17.53 17.60 9.19
N THR A 5 17.22 17.27 10.43
CA THR A 5 15.85 17.41 10.95
C THR A 5 15.91 18.16 12.28
N GLY A 6 15.82 19.49 12.20
CA GLY A 6 15.79 20.41 13.33
C GLY A 6 14.45 21.12 13.52
N ASP A 7 13.35 20.54 13.04
CA ASP A 7 12.05 21.21 13.14
C ASP A 7 11.39 20.90 14.48
N HIS A 8 11.63 21.77 15.45
CA HIS A 8 10.84 21.85 16.67
C HIS A 8 9.49 22.51 16.37
N TYR A 9 8.43 21.71 16.28
CA TYR A 9 7.06 22.22 16.18
C TYR A 9 6.60 22.74 17.55
N HIS A 10 6.49 24.06 17.70
CA HIS A 10 5.84 24.67 18.85
C HIS A 10 4.33 24.77 18.62
N ALA A 11 3.55 23.92 19.28
CA ALA A 11 2.12 24.08 19.40
C ALA A 11 1.82 25.02 20.58
N THR A 12 1.24 26.19 20.33
CA THR A 12 0.67 27.01 21.40
C THR A 12 -0.85 26.88 21.41
N TRP A 13 -1.40 26.62 22.59
CA TRP A 13 -2.84 26.54 22.80
C TRP A 13 -3.35 27.93 23.16
N ARG A 14 -4.29 28.46 22.37
CA ARG A 14 -5.12 29.59 22.79
C ARG A 14 -6.57 29.16 22.78
N LEU A 15 -7.17 29.16 23.96
CA LEU A 15 -8.61 29.04 24.13
C LEU A 15 -9.22 30.41 23.82
N SER A 16 -9.89 30.55 22.68
CA SER A 16 -10.86 31.65 22.52
C SER A 16 -12.20 31.21 23.09
N GLY A 17 -12.88 32.11 23.80
CA GLY A 17 -14.07 31.88 24.61
C GLY A 17 -15.13 30.94 24.02
N ASN A 18 -15.77 30.19 24.94
CA ASN A 18 -16.79 29.16 24.73
C ASN A 18 -16.38 27.84 24.06
N GLY A 19 -15.08 27.49 24.10
CA GLY A 19 -14.62 26.08 24.03
C GLY A 19 -14.99 25.29 22.77
N THR A 20 -15.40 25.94 21.68
CA THR A 20 -15.99 25.25 20.52
C THR A 20 -15.08 25.20 19.29
N ARG A 21 -13.87 25.79 19.32
CA ARG A 21 -12.88 25.66 18.25
C ARG A 21 -11.45 25.66 18.79
N ALA A 22 -10.71 24.59 18.49
CA ALA A 22 -9.25 24.61 18.50
C ALA A 22 -8.79 24.87 17.07
N THR A 23 -8.17 26.03 16.82
CA THR A 23 -7.53 26.32 15.53
C THR A 23 -6.05 26.03 15.67
N ILE A 24 -5.55 25.03 14.94
CA ILE A 24 -4.11 24.81 14.80
C ILE A 24 -3.62 25.84 13.76
N GLN A 25 -2.91 26.89 14.20
CA GLN A 25 -2.10 27.70 13.29
C GLN A 25 -0.72 27.06 13.20
N LEU A 26 -0.46 26.35 12.11
CA LEU A 26 0.91 26.00 11.71
C LEU A 26 1.43 27.17 10.87
N ARG A 27 2.37 27.96 11.40
CA ARG A 27 3.19 28.84 10.56
C ARG A 27 4.35 28.00 10.01
N GLY A 28 4.15 27.47 8.82
CA GLY A 28 5.19 26.80 8.02
C GLY A 28 4.85 26.99 6.55
N ASN A 29 5.75 27.64 5.81
CA ASN A 29 5.54 28.03 4.42
C ASN A 29 5.69 26.79 3.52
N GLY A 30 4.60 26.18 3.07
CA GLY A 30 4.65 25.06 2.13
C GLY A 30 3.36 24.23 2.03
N SER A 31 2.62 24.41 0.93
CA SER A 31 1.62 23.52 0.33
C SER A 31 0.58 22.85 1.25
N THR A 32 -0.57 23.51 1.38
CA THR A 32 -1.80 22.96 1.96
C THR A 32 -2.38 21.84 1.08
N SER A 33 -2.41 20.60 1.59
CA SER A 33 -3.37 19.58 1.12
C SER A 33 -4.16 19.01 2.30
N GLY A 34 -5.47 19.21 2.27
CA GLY A 34 -6.38 19.12 3.41
C GLY A 34 -6.44 17.74 4.08
N GLY A 35 -5.92 17.67 5.30
CA GLY A 35 -6.22 16.59 6.24
C GLY A 35 -7.60 16.78 6.86
N GLN A 36 -8.60 16.00 6.41
CA GLN A 36 -9.87 15.91 7.11
C GLN A 36 -9.65 15.23 8.47
N SER A 37 -9.61 16.03 9.53
CA SER A 37 -9.34 15.57 10.90
C SER A 37 -10.60 14.97 11.53
N ALA A 38 -10.44 13.87 12.25
CA ALA A 38 -11.52 13.28 13.03
C ALA A 38 -11.79 14.15 14.26
N THR A 39 -13.06 14.54 14.46
CA THR A 39 -13.45 15.28 15.66
C THR A 39 -13.64 14.31 16.82
N THR A 40 -13.01 14.59 17.96
CA THR A 40 -13.24 13.88 19.23
C THR A 40 -14.60 14.29 19.78
N ALA A 41 -15.46 13.32 20.09
CA ALA A 41 -16.77 13.63 20.65
C ALA A 41 -16.73 13.78 22.18
N SER A 42 -17.20 14.91 22.69
CA SER A 42 -17.57 15.09 24.10
C SER A 42 -19.10 15.02 24.24
N GLY A 43 -19.62 14.08 25.02
CA GLY A 43 -21.03 14.05 25.47
C GLY A 43 -22.09 13.51 24.50
N GLY A 44 -21.71 12.87 23.39
CA GLY A 44 -22.67 12.23 22.46
C GLY A 44 -22.95 10.75 22.76
N LYS A 45 -23.96 10.17 22.09
CA LYS A 45 -24.35 8.75 22.24
C LYS A 45 -24.70 8.08 20.91
N TRP A 46 -24.37 6.80 20.82
CA TRP A 46 -24.83 5.94 19.73
C TRP A 46 -26.32 5.59 19.90
N LYS A 47 -27.07 5.57 18.81
CA LYS A 47 -28.47 5.14 18.77
C LYS A 47 -28.72 4.30 17.54
N LYS A 48 -29.39 3.15 17.72
CA LYS A 48 -29.87 2.30 16.63
C LYS A 48 -31.32 2.65 16.32
N VAL A 49 -31.62 2.95 15.05
CA VAL A 49 -32.96 3.30 14.57
C VAL A 49 -33.19 2.53 13.26
N ASN A 50 -34.25 1.71 13.21
CA ASN A 50 -34.61 0.88 12.07
C ASN A 50 -33.42 0.07 11.52
N GLY A 51 -32.71 -0.62 12.42
CA GLY A 51 -31.54 -1.44 12.07
C GLY A 51 -30.25 -0.67 11.77
N LYS A 52 -30.28 0.66 11.70
CA LYS A 52 -29.13 1.51 11.32
C LYS A 52 -28.57 2.28 12.51
N TRP A 53 -27.26 2.42 12.57
CA TRP A 53 -26.57 3.14 13.64
C TRP A 53 -26.37 4.61 13.29
N TYR A 54 -26.54 5.46 14.29
CA TYR A 54 -26.35 6.91 14.26
C TYR A 54 -25.60 7.33 15.52
N TYR A 55 -24.85 8.43 15.44
CA TYR A 55 -24.28 9.09 16.61
C TYR A 55 -24.97 10.43 16.80
N TYR A 56 -25.44 10.71 18.01
CA TYR A 56 -26.10 11.96 18.36
C TYR A 56 -25.18 12.75 19.29
N SER A 57 -24.96 14.04 18.99
CA SER A 57 -24.23 14.94 19.90
C SER A 57 -25.08 15.27 21.14
N ALA A 58 -24.46 15.91 22.14
CA ALA A 58 -25.12 16.25 23.40
C ALA A 58 -26.42 17.06 23.22
N ASN A 59 -26.48 17.91 22.20
CA ASN A 59 -27.66 18.71 21.82
C ASN A 59 -28.74 17.92 21.05
N GLY A 60 -28.64 16.59 20.97
CA GLY A 60 -29.65 15.74 20.32
C GLY A 60 -29.64 15.78 18.79
N THR A 61 -28.65 16.42 18.15
CA THR A 61 -28.53 16.45 16.68
C THR A 61 -27.70 15.27 16.16
N LYS A 62 -27.99 14.78 14.94
CA LYS A 62 -27.22 13.69 14.32
C LYS A 62 -25.84 14.19 13.90
N PHE A 63 -24.80 13.56 14.40
CA PHE A 63 -23.42 13.78 13.97
C PHE A 63 -23.21 13.28 12.53
N LYS A 64 -22.35 13.98 11.79
CA LYS A 64 -22.03 13.70 10.37
C LYS A 64 -20.53 13.85 10.18
N GLY A 65 -19.96 13.07 9.26
CA GLY A 65 -18.51 13.08 8.97
C GLY A 65 -17.71 12.14 9.86
N TRP A 66 -16.41 12.46 10.00
CA TRP A 66 -15.45 11.65 10.73
C TRP A 66 -15.60 11.81 12.24
N LEU A 67 -15.78 10.69 12.93
CA LEU A 67 -15.97 10.62 14.38
C LEU A 67 -14.86 9.80 15.02
N LYS A 68 -14.12 10.37 15.98
CA LYS A 68 -13.26 9.62 16.87
C LYS A 68 -13.99 9.38 18.20
N TYR A 69 -14.22 8.12 18.53
CA TYR A 69 -14.95 7.71 19.72
C TYR A 69 -14.24 6.54 20.40
N LYS A 70 -13.85 6.72 21.67
CA LYS A 70 -13.12 5.71 22.48
C LYS A 70 -11.92 5.10 21.74
N GLY A 71 -11.09 5.96 21.14
CA GLY A 71 -9.88 5.54 20.40
C GLY A 71 -10.13 4.96 19.01
N LYS A 72 -11.39 4.81 18.59
CA LYS A 72 -11.78 4.23 17.30
C LYS A 72 -12.33 5.28 16.36
N THR A 73 -12.12 5.10 15.05
CA THR A 73 -12.57 6.03 14.02
C THR A 73 -13.77 5.48 13.27
N TYR A 74 -14.79 6.31 13.07
CA TYR A 74 -16.04 5.99 12.36
C TYR A 74 -16.33 7.07 11.33
N TYR A 75 -17.21 6.77 10.38
CA TYR A 75 -17.73 7.76 9.45
C TYR A 75 -19.26 7.74 9.42
N LEU A 76 -19.87 8.88 9.72
CA LEU A 76 -21.31 9.10 9.66
C LEU A 76 -21.61 9.78 8.31
N ARG A 77 -22.41 9.13 7.47
CA ARG A 77 -22.80 9.62 6.14
C ARG A 77 -23.56 10.96 6.26
N LYS A 78 -23.84 11.61 5.13
CA LYS A 78 -24.58 12.90 5.10
C LYS A 78 -25.93 12.85 5.83
N ASN A 79 -26.60 11.70 5.83
CA ASN A 79 -27.86 11.45 6.53
C ASN A 79 -27.69 10.98 8.00
N GLY A 80 -26.46 10.99 8.52
CA GLY A 80 -26.08 10.55 9.86
C GLY A 80 -25.91 9.05 10.03
N GLN A 81 -26.15 8.22 8.99
CA GLN A 81 -25.99 6.77 9.10
C GLN A 81 -24.51 6.39 9.16
N MET A 82 -24.16 5.53 10.11
CA MET A 82 -22.83 4.95 10.22
C MET A 82 -22.47 4.15 8.96
N ALA A 83 -21.29 4.39 8.42
CA ALA A 83 -20.76 3.63 7.30
C ALA A 83 -20.25 2.26 7.76
N THR A 84 -20.49 1.26 6.93
CA THR A 84 -19.91 -0.08 6.99
C THR A 84 -19.46 -0.47 5.58
N GLY A 85 -18.53 -1.42 5.48
CA GLY A 85 -17.95 -1.89 4.22
C GLY A 85 -17.10 -0.85 3.51
N TRP A 86 -16.93 -1.03 2.21
CA TRP A 86 -16.20 -0.10 1.35
C TRP A 86 -16.95 1.23 1.20
N LYS A 87 -16.26 2.35 1.41
CA LYS A 87 -16.80 3.67 1.17
C LYS A 87 -15.78 4.60 0.54
N LYS A 88 -16.16 5.22 -0.58
CA LYS A 88 -15.42 6.33 -1.17
C LYS A 88 -15.79 7.63 -0.44
N ILE A 89 -14.80 8.31 0.12
CA ILE A 89 -14.93 9.58 0.86
C ILE A 89 -13.88 10.54 0.28
N GLY A 90 -14.36 11.61 -0.37
CA GLY A 90 -13.51 12.41 -1.25
C GLY A 90 -12.92 11.54 -2.38
N ASN A 91 -11.60 11.60 -2.54
CA ASN A 91 -10.89 10.87 -3.59
C ASN A 91 -10.41 9.47 -3.17
N TYR A 92 -10.63 9.07 -1.92
CA TYR A 92 -10.04 7.85 -1.35
C TYR A 92 -11.11 6.83 -0.95
N TRP A 93 -10.74 5.55 -1.05
CA TRP A 93 -11.53 4.44 -0.53
C TRP A 93 -11.09 4.11 0.89
N TYR A 94 -12.07 3.81 1.75
CA TYR A 94 -11.90 3.36 3.12
C TYR A 94 -12.74 2.11 3.32
N TYR A 95 -12.36 1.28 4.30
CA TYR A 95 -13.17 0.14 4.69
C TYR A 95 -13.55 0.24 6.16
N PHE A 96 -14.84 0.07 6.44
CA PHE A 96 -15.38 0.07 7.80
C PHE A 96 -15.88 -1.34 8.13
N ALA A 97 -15.54 -1.84 9.32
CA ALA A 97 -16.05 -3.11 9.82
C ALA A 97 -17.58 -3.10 9.94
N LYS A 98 -18.19 -4.26 10.19
CA LYS A 98 -19.64 -4.34 10.47
C LYS A 98 -20.04 -3.49 11.69
N SER A 99 -19.13 -3.33 12.66
CA SER A 99 -19.29 -2.42 13.81
C SER A 99 -19.10 -0.94 13.48
N GLY A 100 -18.75 -0.61 12.23
CA GLY A 100 -18.48 0.76 11.76
C GLY A 100 -17.07 1.28 12.00
N GLU A 101 -16.22 0.49 12.66
CA GLU A 101 -14.84 0.86 12.93
C GLU A 101 -14.04 0.88 11.62
N MET A 102 -13.35 1.98 11.35
CA MET A 102 -12.44 2.11 10.21
C MET A 102 -11.30 1.11 10.36
N ARG A 103 -10.99 0.39 9.28
CA ARG A 103 -9.88 -0.56 9.22
C ARG A 103 -8.62 0.12 8.70
N THR A 104 -7.49 -0.26 9.28
CA THR A 104 -6.13 0.05 8.83
C THR A 104 -5.34 -1.25 8.66
N GLY A 105 -4.18 -1.19 8.02
CA GLY A 105 -3.32 -2.33 7.75
C GLY A 105 -3.87 -3.29 6.69
N TRP A 106 -3.43 -4.54 6.76
CA TRP A 106 -3.88 -5.60 5.85
C TRP A 106 -5.34 -5.96 6.07
N LEU A 107 -6.09 -6.03 4.97
CA LEU A 107 -7.49 -6.45 4.94
C LEU A 107 -7.67 -7.57 3.91
N LYS A 108 -8.07 -8.75 4.37
CA LYS A 108 -8.41 -9.88 3.50
C LYS A 108 -9.93 -9.98 3.32
N LEU A 109 -10.40 -9.95 2.08
CA LEU A 109 -11.80 -10.15 1.70
C LEU A 109 -11.87 -11.24 0.63
N GLY A 110 -12.25 -12.46 1.03
CA GLY A 110 -12.17 -13.64 0.16
C GLY A 110 -10.73 -13.89 -0.29
N ALA A 111 -10.53 -14.05 -1.61
CA ALA A 111 -9.22 -14.24 -2.22
C ALA A 111 -8.38 -12.95 -2.33
N ARG A 112 -8.99 -11.77 -2.17
CA ARG A 112 -8.33 -10.47 -2.36
C ARG A 112 -7.74 -9.95 -1.05
N LYS A 113 -6.53 -9.39 -1.13
CA LYS A 113 -5.85 -8.70 -0.02
C LYS A 113 -5.65 -7.24 -0.35
N TYR A 114 -6.10 -6.36 0.51
CA TYR A 114 -5.97 -4.91 0.41
C TYR A 114 -5.05 -4.40 1.52
N TYR A 115 -4.49 -3.22 1.34
CA TYR A 115 -3.78 -2.51 2.40
C TYR A 115 -4.41 -1.15 2.61
N LEU A 116 -4.81 -0.87 3.84
CA LEU A 116 -5.33 0.42 4.27
C LEU A 116 -4.20 1.11 5.03
N LEU A 117 -3.81 2.30 4.60
CA LEU A 117 -2.81 3.11 5.30
C LEU A 117 -3.29 3.43 6.73
N ASP A 118 -2.42 3.96 7.59
CA ASP A 118 -2.80 4.36 8.96
C ASP A 118 -3.88 5.46 8.97
N SER A 119 -3.92 6.26 7.91
CA SER A 119 -5.02 7.20 7.64
C SER A 119 -6.35 6.54 7.25
N GLY A 120 -6.39 5.22 7.08
CA GLY A 120 -7.52 4.42 6.57
C GLY A 120 -7.66 4.39 5.05
N LYS A 121 -6.90 5.22 4.32
CA LYS A 121 -6.96 5.28 2.86
C LYS A 121 -6.46 3.98 2.24
N MET A 122 -7.20 3.42 1.29
CA MET A 122 -6.80 2.24 0.52
C MET A 122 -5.58 2.55 -0.35
N LYS A 123 -4.51 1.76 -0.19
CA LYS A 123 -3.29 1.88 -0.97
C LYS A 123 -3.49 1.35 -2.39
N LYS A 124 -2.94 2.09 -3.36
CA LYS A 124 -2.74 1.67 -4.75
C LYS A 124 -1.26 1.82 -5.12
N GLY A 125 -0.80 1.11 -6.14
CA GLY A 125 0.58 1.07 -6.58
C GLY A 125 1.51 0.34 -5.62
N TRP A 126 2.80 0.64 -5.70
CA TRP A 126 3.85 0.02 -4.88
C TRP A 126 3.66 0.26 -3.38
N LEU A 127 3.81 -0.80 -2.59
CA LEU A 127 3.76 -0.80 -1.13
C LEU A 127 4.98 -1.55 -0.60
N ASN A 128 5.79 -0.88 0.22
CA ASN A 128 6.77 -1.54 1.07
C ASN A 128 6.15 -1.72 2.46
N LYS A 129 6.07 -2.97 2.91
CA LYS A 129 5.67 -3.29 4.28
C LYS A 129 6.71 -4.23 4.87
N ASP A 130 7.46 -3.71 5.85
CA ASP A 130 8.46 -4.45 6.61
C ASP A 130 9.51 -5.12 5.70
N GLY A 131 10.01 -4.38 4.71
CA GLY A 131 11.01 -4.85 3.75
C GLY A 131 10.46 -5.70 2.60
N LYS A 132 9.16 -6.00 2.60
CA LYS A 132 8.49 -6.75 1.52
C LYS A 132 7.75 -5.80 0.61
N TRP A 133 8.00 -5.91 -0.69
CA TRP A 133 7.32 -5.12 -1.71
C TRP A 133 6.11 -5.84 -2.27
N TYR A 134 5.03 -5.10 -2.46
CA TYR A 134 3.77 -5.52 -3.06
C TYR A 134 3.35 -4.49 -4.11
N TYR A 135 2.60 -4.92 -5.12
CA TYR A 135 1.94 -4.02 -6.06
C TYR A 135 0.43 -4.10 -5.89
N MET A 136 -0.15 -3.02 -5.36
CA MET A 136 -1.59 -2.88 -5.20
C MET A 136 -2.18 -2.38 -6.51
N CYS A 137 -3.05 -3.15 -7.16
CA CYS A 137 -3.59 -2.79 -8.48
C CYS A 137 -4.50 -1.54 -8.43
N SER A 138 -5.03 -1.13 -9.59
CA SER A 138 -5.97 0.00 -9.69
C SER A 138 -7.26 -0.20 -8.89
N GLU A 139 -7.67 -1.45 -8.68
CA GLU A 139 -8.81 -1.84 -7.82
C GLU A 139 -8.40 -1.99 -6.34
N GLY A 140 -7.11 -1.89 -6.02
CA GLY A 140 -6.57 -1.78 -4.66
C GLY A 140 -6.15 -3.07 -3.99
N TYR A 141 -6.29 -4.24 -4.62
CA TYR A 141 -5.77 -5.50 -4.06
C TYR A 141 -4.36 -5.80 -4.54
N ALA A 142 -3.59 -6.52 -3.72
CA ALA A 142 -2.25 -6.99 -4.03
C ALA A 142 -2.32 -8.04 -5.15
N VAL A 143 -1.51 -7.86 -6.20
CA VAL A 143 -1.40 -8.82 -7.30
C VAL A 143 -0.38 -9.92 -7.00
N THR A 144 -0.51 -11.04 -7.71
CA THR A 144 0.46 -12.15 -7.72
C THR A 144 0.87 -12.44 -9.17
N GLY A 145 1.94 -13.18 -9.38
CA GLY A 145 2.48 -13.54 -10.69
C GLY A 145 3.22 -12.41 -11.40
N TRP A 146 3.38 -12.56 -12.71
CA TRP A 146 4.06 -11.60 -13.58
C TRP A 146 3.31 -10.27 -13.64
N ARG A 147 4.04 -9.16 -13.54
CA ARG A 147 3.47 -7.82 -13.65
C ARG A 147 4.39 -6.86 -14.38
N THR A 148 3.85 -6.17 -15.38
CA THR A 148 4.54 -5.04 -16.01
C THR A 148 4.01 -3.73 -15.46
N VAL A 149 4.91 -2.87 -14.99
CA VAL A 149 4.61 -1.55 -14.43
C VAL A 149 5.61 -0.57 -15.04
N ASN A 150 5.12 0.44 -15.77
CA ASN A 150 5.94 1.45 -16.45
C ASN A 150 7.06 0.84 -17.33
N GLY A 151 6.70 -0.16 -18.15
CA GLY A 151 7.64 -0.84 -19.05
C GLY A 151 8.59 -1.83 -18.38
N GLN A 152 8.60 -1.92 -17.05
CA GLN A 152 9.45 -2.85 -16.31
C GLN A 152 8.65 -4.07 -15.86
N THR A 153 9.22 -5.27 -16.01
CA THR A 153 8.57 -6.53 -15.60
C THR A 153 9.07 -6.96 -14.23
N TYR A 154 8.15 -7.36 -13.37
CA TYR A 154 8.36 -7.85 -12.01
C TYR A 154 7.66 -9.20 -11.85
N TYR A 155 8.03 -9.96 -10.81
CA TYR A 155 7.30 -11.15 -10.41
C TYR A 155 6.91 -11.09 -8.94
N MET A 156 5.64 -11.30 -8.67
CA MET A 156 5.07 -11.39 -7.32
C MET A 156 4.82 -12.86 -6.99
N ASN A 157 5.33 -13.35 -5.87
CA ASN A 157 5.06 -14.72 -5.46
C ASN A 157 3.57 -14.94 -5.09
N LYS A 158 3.20 -16.16 -4.70
CA LYS A 158 1.81 -16.52 -4.33
C LYS A 158 1.26 -15.71 -3.15
N GLN A 159 2.14 -15.15 -2.31
CA GLN A 159 1.79 -14.28 -1.19
C GLN A 159 1.71 -12.79 -1.59
N GLY A 160 2.05 -12.45 -2.84
CA GLY A 160 2.08 -11.10 -3.40
C GLY A 160 3.40 -10.37 -3.20
N VAL A 161 4.43 -11.04 -2.68
CA VAL A 161 5.74 -10.43 -2.39
C VAL A 161 6.58 -10.43 -3.66
N MET A 162 7.10 -9.26 -4.01
CA MET A 162 8.01 -9.07 -5.14
C MET A 162 9.29 -9.89 -4.95
N GLN A 163 9.70 -10.60 -5.99
CA GLN A 163 10.95 -11.36 -5.99
C GLN A 163 12.11 -10.50 -6.49
N THR A 164 13.29 -10.78 -5.95
CA THR A 164 14.58 -10.18 -6.33
C THR A 164 15.61 -11.29 -6.44
N GLY A 165 16.70 -11.06 -7.18
CA GLY A 165 17.75 -12.03 -7.43
C GLY A 165 17.33 -13.19 -8.34
N LEU A 166 18.11 -14.27 -8.28
CA LEU A 166 17.87 -15.51 -9.03
C LEU A 166 16.62 -16.22 -8.48
N THR A 167 15.60 -16.36 -9.32
CA THR A 167 14.27 -16.89 -8.95
C THR A 167 13.82 -17.94 -9.95
N LYS A 168 13.38 -19.11 -9.45
CA LYS A 168 12.81 -20.19 -10.27
C LYS A 168 11.29 -20.06 -10.34
N ILE A 169 10.75 -19.95 -11.55
CA ILE A 169 9.32 -19.76 -11.83
C ILE A 169 8.93 -20.80 -12.89
N ASP A 170 7.99 -21.67 -12.54
CA ASP A 170 7.49 -22.74 -13.43
C ASP A 170 8.62 -23.56 -14.08
N GLY A 171 9.63 -23.91 -13.28
CA GLY A 171 10.79 -24.69 -13.71
C GLY A 171 11.92 -23.88 -14.34
N MET A 172 11.69 -22.62 -14.72
CA MET A 172 12.66 -21.79 -15.43
C MET A 172 13.30 -20.76 -14.48
N ASN A 173 14.61 -20.53 -14.62
CA ASN A 173 15.31 -19.50 -13.85
C ASN A 173 15.18 -18.13 -14.52
N TYR A 174 14.91 -17.10 -13.70
CA TYR A 174 14.90 -15.70 -14.06
C TYR A 174 15.76 -14.92 -13.07
N TYR A 175 16.22 -13.73 -13.46
CA TYR A 175 16.88 -12.82 -12.55
C TYR A 175 16.15 -11.50 -12.47
N PHE A 176 15.98 -11.02 -11.25
CA PHE A 176 15.42 -9.73 -10.94
C PHE A 176 16.49 -8.92 -10.21
N ASP A 177 16.66 -7.65 -10.55
CA ASP A 177 17.62 -6.81 -9.84
C ASP A 177 17.15 -6.47 -8.40
N SER A 178 17.92 -5.65 -7.68
CA SER A 178 17.58 -5.24 -6.30
C SER A 178 16.30 -4.42 -6.19
N GLN A 179 15.80 -3.88 -7.30
CA GLN A 179 14.52 -3.18 -7.41
C GLN A 179 13.40 -4.11 -7.92
N GLY A 180 13.69 -5.39 -8.15
CA GLY A 180 12.75 -6.40 -8.62
C GLY A 180 12.48 -6.38 -10.13
N ARG A 181 13.24 -5.61 -10.91
CA ARG A 181 13.07 -5.53 -12.36
C ARG A 181 13.72 -6.74 -13.02
N LYS A 182 13.00 -7.41 -13.91
CA LYS A 182 13.50 -8.55 -14.69
C LYS A 182 14.70 -8.12 -15.52
N THR A 183 15.84 -8.75 -15.31
CA THR A 183 17.08 -8.48 -16.04
C THR A 183 17.23 -9.42 -17.22
N LEU A 184 17.85 -8.93 -18.29
CA LEU A 184 18.21 -9.69 -19.48
C LEU A 184 19.73 -9.62 -19.69
N GLY A 185 20.27 -10.58 -20.42
CA GLY A 185 21.70 -10.67 -20.74
C GLY A 185 22.52 -11.33 -19.63
N TRP A 186 23.81 -11.02 -19.61
CA TRP A 186 24.78 -11.64 -18.70
C TRP A 186 24.61 -11.16 -17.26
N VAL A 187 24.59 -12.11 -16.32
CA VAL A 187 24.55 -11.82 -14.88
C VAL A 187 25.46 -12.80 -14.15
N THR A 188 26.21 -12.30 -13.16
CA THR A 188 27.02 -13.13 -12.26
C THR A 188 26.36 -13.19 -10.89
N VAL A 189 26.07 -14.40 -10.40
CA VAL A 189 25.48 -14.64 -9.08
C VAL A 189 26.41 -15.58 -8.31
N ARG A 190 27.01 -15.09 -7.22
CA ARG A 190 27.92 -15.86 -6.35
C ARG A 190 29.02 -16.59 -7.15
N GLY A 191 29.68 -15.87 -8.05
CA GLY A 191 30.76 -16.39 -8.90
C GLY A 191 30.31 -17.23 -10.11
N LYS A 192 29.02 -17.55 -10.24
CA LYS A 192 28.47 -18.29 -11.38
C LYS A 192 27.90 -17.33 -12.41
N LYS A 193 28.26 -17.52 -13.69
CA LYS A 193 27.73 -16.72 -14.80
C LYS A 193 26.46 -17.37 -15.37
N TYR A 194 25.49 -16.54 -15.70
CA TYR A 194 24.23 -16.89 -16.34
C TYR A 194 23.98 -15.94 -17.51
N PHE A 195 23.25 -16.40 -18.51
CA PHE A 195 22.73 -15.55 -19.57
C PHE A 195 21.20 -15.61 -19.59
N PHE A 196 20.52 -14.50 -19.32
CA PHE A 196 19.07 -14.39 -19.34
C PHE A 196 18.59 -13.91 -20.71
N SER A 197 18.23 -14.85 -21.57
CA SER A 197 18.05 -14.60 -22.99
C SER A 197 16.80 -13.75 -23.31
N PRO A 198 16.93 -12.60 -24.00
CA PRO A 198 15.79 -11.83 -24.49
C PRO A 198 14.85 -12.63 -25.40
N SER A 199 15.40 -13.43 -26.33
CA SER A 199 14.63 -14.27 -27.25
C SER A 199 13.92 -15.42 -26.53
N ALA A 200 14.40 -15.81 -25.35
CA ALA A 200 13.73 -16.76 -24.47
C ALA A 200 12.82 -16.09 -23.43
N GLY A 201 12.43 -14.83 -23.61
CA GLY A 201 11.56 -14.12 -22.66
C GLY A 201 12.21 -13.80 -21.32
N GLY A 202 13.54 -13.84 -21.23
CA GLY A 202 14.36 -13.58 -20.05
C GLY A 202 14.64 -14.80 -19.17
N ARG A 203 14.42 -16.01 -19.69
CA ARG A 203 14.81 -17.27 -19.03
C ARG A 203 16.33 -17.43 -19.09
N ALA A 204 16.93 -18.04 -18.07
CA ALA A 204 18.32 -18.47 -18.12
C ALA A 204 18.51 -19.46 -19.27
N ALA A 205 19.56 -19.25 -20.07
CA ALA A 205 19.99 -20.17 -21.10
C ALA A 205 20.38 -21.52 -20.49
N THR A 206 20.01 -22.61 -21.17
CA THR A 206 20.39 -24.00 -20.84
C THR A 206 20.77 -24.71 -22.13
N GLY A 207 21.77 -25.58 -22.10
CA GLY A 207 22.33 -26.22 -23.29
C GLY A 207 23.23 -25.28 -24.10
N TYR A 208 23.38 -25.54 -25.39
CA TYR A 208 24.18 -24.72 -26.30
C TYR A 208 23.42 -23.47 -26.78
N TRP A 209 24.08 -22.31 -26.74
CA TRP A 209 23.55 -21.02 -27.17
C TRP A 209 24.61 -20.26 -27.95
N ASP A 210 24.23 -19.75 -29.13
CA ASP A 210 25.02 -18.72 -29.83
C ASP A 210 24.68 -17.34 -29.25
N ILE A 211 25.68 -16.66 -28.71
CA ILE A 211 25.58 -15.31 -28.16
C ILE A 211 26.67 -14.46 -28.82
N ASN A 212 26.27 -13.66 -29.82
CA ASN A 212 27.16 -12.80 -30.59
C ASN A 212 28.28 -13.57 -31.33
N ASN A 213 27.92 -14.63 -32.05
CA ASN A 213 28.83 -15.50 -32.82
C ASN A 213 29.82 -16.30 -31.95
N VAL A 214 29.48 -16.48 -30.67
CA VAL A 214 30.23 -17.34 -29.74
C VAL A 214 29.27 -18.34 -29.15
N ILE A 215 29.60 -19.63 -29.28
CA ILE A 215 28.80 -20.71 -28.73
C ILE A 215 29.22 -20.93 -27.28
N TYR A 216 28.24 -20.88 -26.38
CA TYR A 216 28.38 -21.17 -24.96
C TYR A 216 27.52 -22.38 -24.59
N TYR A 217 27.99 -23.17 -23.63
CA TYR A 217 27.26 -24.26 -23.02
C TYR A 217 26.89 -23.93 -21.56
N PHE A 218 25.58 -24.00 -21.28
CA PHE A 218 25.01 -23.82 -19.95
C PHE A 218 24.46 -25.14 -19.43
N ASN A 219 24.68 -25.45 -18.15
CA ASN A 219 24.10 -26.64 -17.53
C ASN A 219 22.56 -26.53 -17.35
N SER A 220 21.92 -27.55 -16.78
CA SER A 220 20.47 -27.58 -16.54
C SER A 220 19.96 -26.51 -15.57
N ASP A 221 20.83 -25.94 -14.74
CA ASP A 221 20.50 -24.82 -13.85
C ASP A 221 20.75 -23.45 -14.49
N GLY A 222 21.30 -23.44 -15.71
CA GLY A 222 21.63 -22.27 -16.51
C GLY A 222 22.96 -21.60 -16.16
N VAL A 223 23.84 -22.32 -15.47
CA VAL A 223 25.21 -21.87 -15.16
C VAL A 223 26.09 -22.10 -16.38
N LEU A 224 26.85 -21.09 -16.80
CA LEU A 224 27.85 -21.21 -17.86
C LEU A 224 28.96 -22.18 -17.43
N ILE A 225 29.28 -23.14 -18.29
CA ILE A 225 30.32 -24.14 -18.06
C ILE A 225 31.51 -23.97 -19.02
N GLY A 226 31.27 -23.56 -20.27
CA GLY A 226 32.30 -23.40 -21.30
C GLY A 226 31.74 -22.78 -22.57
#